data_AF-A0A8H4V2F5-F1
#
_entry.id   AF-A0A8H4V2F5-F1
#
_cell.length_a   1.000
_cell.length_b   1.000
_cell.length_c   1.000
_cell.angle_alpha   90.00
_cell.angle_beta   90.00
_cell.angle_gamma   90.00
#
_symmetry.space_group_name_H-M   'P 1'
#
loop_
_entity.id
_entity.type
_entity.pdbx_description
1 polymer ?
#
loop_
_entity_poly.entity_id
_entity_poly.type
_entity_poly.pdbx_seq_one_letter_code
_entity_poly.pdbx_strand_id
1 'polypeptide(L)'
;MSSVDTTIPDRAIRTIIRGDFPRLQQEAEEGFRRQRKYLVATDLSEESVYALEWTIGTILRDGDTLFAVYAVADENASGVDLNTGVQIGDGATVIKHTTDIVGKQTEKTAQKYQTASSAGTSLLPNALAAYFGGTDSKANSRNNSVDARALSRSEQERIRATEDISNTCVRLLRKTMLQVRVAVEVIHCKSPKHLLTEAIDGLEPTLVILGSRGRSALKG
;
A
#
# COMPACT_ATOMS: atom_id res chain seq x y z
N MET A 1 7.61 0.59 9.22
CA MET A 1 6.83 0.16 8.04
C MET A 1 6.22 -1.19 8.33
N SER A 2 4.94 -1.39 7.99
CA SER A 2 4.21 -2.65 8.20
C SER A 2 4.66 -3.74 7.21
N SER A 3 4.24 -4.98 7.46
CA SER A 3 4.25 -6.02 6.42
C SER A 3 3.30 -5.64 5.28
N VAL A 4 3.57 -6.15 4.08
CA VAL A 4 2.62 -6.05 2.96
C VAL A 4 1.40 -6.89 3.31
N ASP A 5 0.22 -6.29 3.19
CA ASP A 5 -1.06 -6.96 3.36
C ASP A 5 -1.63 -7.33 2.00
N THR A 6 -1.80 -8.63 1.76
CA THR A 6 -2.39 -9.23 0.56
C THR A 6 -3.68 -9.98 0.88
N THR A 7 -4.30 -9.73 2.03
CA THR A 7 -5.54 -10.41 2.47
C THR A 7 -6.72 -10.16 1.53
N ILE A 8 -6.67 -9.07 0.76
CA ILE A 8 -7.67 -8.74 -0.25
C ILE A 8 -7.14 -9.14 -1.62
N PRO A 9 -7.93 -9.86 -2.44
CA PRO A 9 -7.52 -10.25 -3.79
C PRO A 9 -7.21 -9.01 -4.65
N ASP A 10 -6.31 -9.19 -5.61
CA ASP A 10 -5.90 -8.18 -6.59
C ASP A 10 -5.31 -6.89 -6.01
N ARG A 11 -5.01 -6.89 -4.71
CA ARG A 11 -4.51 -5.73 -3.98
C ARG A 11 -3.31 -6.09 -3.11
N ALA A 12 -2.44 -5.12 -2.92
CA ALA A 12 -1.35 -5.18 -1.97
C ALA A 12 -1.21 -3.81 -1.30
N ILE A 13 -1.29 -3.78 0.03
CA ILE A 13 -1.30 -2.54 0.81
C ILE A 13 -0.20 -2.58 1.85
N ARG A 14 0.54 -1.48 1.98
CA ARG A 14 1.56 -1.32 2.99
C ARG A 14 1.52 0.08 3.58
N THR A 15 1.56 0.15 4.91
CA THR A 15 1.61 1.42 5.62
C THR A 15 3.02 1.71 6.14
N ILE A 16 3.51 2.91 5.83
CA ILE A 16 4.74 3.48 6.35
C ILE A 16 4.33 4.59 7.32
N ILE A 17 4.82 4.47 8.56
CA ILE A 17 4.71 5.51 9.56
C ILE A 17 6.08 6.09 9.79
N ARG A 18 6.14 7.41 9.88
CA ARG A 18 7.34 8.14 10.24
C ARG A 18 7.08 9.13 11.38
N GLY A 19 8.04 9.20 12.29
CA GLY A 19 7.95 10.08 13.45
C GLY A 19 6.82 9.65 14.37
N ASP A 20 6.34 10.59 15.18
CA ASP A 20 5.26 10.37 16.14
C ASP A 20 3.88 10.71 15.54
N PHE A 21 3.63 10.18 14.34
CA PHE A 21 2.33 10.30 13.68
C PHE A 21 1.15 9.79 14.54
N PRO A 22 1.26 8.66 15.29
CA PRO A 22 0.13 8.17 16.09
C PRO A 22 -0.37 9.17 17.14
N ARG A 23 0.53 9.93 17.78
CA ARG A 23 0.14 11.00 18.70
C ARG A 23 -0.57 12.14 17.97
N LEU A 24 -0.07 12.54 16.80
CA LEU A 24 -0.73 13.55 15.96
C LEU A 24 -2.09 13.08 15.41
N GLN A 25 -2.27 11.77 15.27
CA GLN A 25 -3.55 11.14 14.91
C GLN A 25 -4.56 11.28 16.04
N GLN A 26 -4.16 10.95 17.26
CA GLN A 26 -5.01 11.12 18.43
C GLN A 26 -5.39 12.59 18.67
N GLU A 27 -4.43 13.53 18.58
CA GLU A 27 -4.71 14.97 18.69
C GLU A 27 -5.73 15.45 17.65
N ALA A 28 -5.70 14.88 16.44
CA ALA A 28 -6.65 15.22 15.40
C ALA A 28 -8.05 14.66 15.68
N GLU A 29 -8.15 13.46 16.23
CA GLU A 29 -9.42 12.84 16.66
C GLU A 29 -10.06 13.59 17.83
N GLU A 30 -9.24 14.13 18.72
CA GLU A 30 -9.66 15.02 19.81
C GLU A 30 -10.01 16.45 19.32
N GLY A 31 -9.82 16.73 18.03
CA GLY A 31 -10.21 17.99 17.39
C GLY A 31 -9.16 19.11 17.47
N PHE A 32 -7.98 18.84 18.02
CA PHE A 32 -6.90 19.84 18.14
C PHE A 32 -6.17 20.10 16.83
N ARG A 33 -6.30 19.22 15.84
CA ARG A 33 -5.62 19.36 14.54
C ARG A 33 -6.44 18.80 13.39
N ARG A 34 -6.36 19.44 12.23
CA ARG A 34 -6.92 18.90 10.98
C ARG A 34 -5.85 18.11 10.23
N GLN A 35 -6.14 16.85 9.92
CA GLN A 35 -5.31 16.06 9.02
C GLN A 35 -5.74 16.26 7.58
N ARG A 36 -4.76 16.43 6.68
CA ARG A 36 -5.02 16.45 5.24
C ARG A 36 -4.64 15.11 4.65
N LYS A 37 -5.37 14.74 3.60
CA LYS A 37 -5.11 13.53 2.82
C LYS A 37 -4.64 13.95 1.43
N TYR A 38 -3.60 13.32 0.93
CA TYR A 38 -3.11 13.53 -0.43
C TYR A 38 -3.13 12.21 -1.16
N LEU A 39 -3.52 12.22 -2.43
CA LEU A 39 -3.51 11.05 -3.28
C LEU A 39 -2.49 11.28 -4.40
N VAL A 40 -1.51 10.39 -4.52
CA VAL A 40 -0.56 10.37 -5.63
C VAL A 40 -0.78 9.09 -6.41
N ALA A 41 -1.24 9.22 -7.65
CA ALA A 41 -1.23 8.12 -8.60
C ALA A 41 0.18 7.97 -9.16
N THR A 42 0.78 6.78 -9.03
CA THR A 42 2.15 6.48 -9.49
C THR A 42 2.18 5.24 -10.36
N ASP A 43 3.01 5.23 -11.41
CA ASP A 43 3.17 4.11 -12.34
C ASP A 43 4.61 3.56 -12.41
N LEU A 44 5.39 3.74 -11.33
CA LEU A 44 6.82 3.38 -11.22
C LEU A 44 7.75 4.09 -12.24
N SER A 45 7.24 5.03 -13.02
CA SER A 45 8.06 5.83 -13.93
C SER A 45 8.89 6.87 -13.21
N GLU A 46 9.90 7.41 -13.90
CA GLU A 46 10.71 8.52 -13.35
C GLU A 46 9.83 9.74 -13.08
N GLU A 47 8.89 10.03 -13.98
CA GLU A 47 7.91 11.11 -13.86
C GLU A 47 7.05 10.94 -12.61
N SER A 48 6.62 9.72 -12.29
CA SER A 48 5.86 9.45 -11.07
C SER A 48 6.69 9.52 -9.80
N VAL A 49 7.97 9.16 -9.87
CA VAL A 49 8.92 9.35 -8.76
C VAL A 49 9.14 10.83 -8.47
N TYR A 50 9.24 11.67 -9.51
CA TYR A 50 9.30 13.13 -9.33
C TYR A 50 8.03 13.68 -8.67
N ALA A 51 6.84 13.20 -9.05
CA ALA A 51 5.59 13.58 -8.40
C ALA A 51 5.55 13.19 -6.91
N LEU A 52 6.05 12.00 -6.56
CA LEU A 52 6.20 11.56 -5.18
C LEU A 52 7.19 12.43 -4.40
N GLU A 53 8.36 12.73 -4.98
CA GLU A 53 9.38 13.59 -4.36
C GLU A 53 8.85 15.01 -4.12
N TRP A 54 8.19 15.60 -5.11
CA TRP A 54 7.59 16.92 -4.98
C TRP A 54 6.51 16.94 -3.89
N THR A 55 5.63 15.93 -3.86
CA THR A 55 4.57 15.83 -2.85
C THR A 55 5.17 15.71 -1.45
N ILE A 56 6.13 14.79 -1.24
CA ILE A 56 6.75 14.57 0.07
C ILE A 56 7.61 15.77 0.50
N GLY A 57 8.35 16.38 -0.41
CA GLY A 57 9.27 17.47 -0.11
C GLY A 57 8.61 18.85 0.04
N THR A 58 7.50 19.08 -0.66
CA THR A 58 6.90 20.42 -0.78
C THR A 58 5.50 20.51 -0.17
N ILE A 59 4.69 19.47 -0.33
CA ILE A 59 3.25 19.53 -0.02
C ILE A 59 2.94 18.98 1.37
N LEU A 60 3.49 17.82 1.73
CA LEU A 60 3.19 17.19 3.01
C LEU A 60 3.65 18.03 4.21
N ARG A 61 2.84 18.01 5.27
CA ARG A 61 3.12 18.59 6.59
C ARG A 61 2.89 17.54 7.69
N ASP A 62 3.28 17.88 8.91
CA ASP A 62 3.12 16.99 10.06
C ASP A 62 1.65 16.68 10.34
N GLY A 63 1.35 15.38 10.49
CA GLY A 63 0.00 14.87 10.67
C GLY A 63 -0.74 14.55 9.37
N ASP A 64 -0.14 14.82 8.21
CA ASP A 64 -0.76 14.50 6.93
C ASP A 64 -0.66 13.00 6.59
N THR A 65 -1.64 12.51 5.84
CA THR A 65 -1.65 11.16 5.26
C THR A 65 -1.49 11.22 3.75
N LEU A 66 -0.52 10.48 3.21
CA LEU A 66 -0.32 10.30 1.77
C LEU A 66 -0.78 8.90 1.34
N PHE A 67 -1.64 8.83 0.33
CA PHE A 67 -2.00 7.61 -0.37
C PHE A 67 -1.23 7.56 -1.70
N ALA A 68 -0.25 6.66 -1.82
CA ALA A 68 0.49 6.41 -3.05
C ALA A 68 -0.12 5.18 -3.73
N VAL A 69 -0.94 5.41 -4.76
CA VAL A 69 -1.73 4.37 -5.44
C VAL A 69 -1.14 4.07 -6.80
N TYR A 70 -0.87 2.79 -7.07
CA TYR A 70 -0.53 2.30 -8.39
C TYR A 70 -1.65 1.40 -8.91
N ALA A 71 -2.39 1.92 -9.90
CA ALA A 71 -3.45 1.19 -10.58
C ALA A 71 -2.88 0.50 -11.83
N VAL A 72 -2.71 -0.81 -11.76
CA VAL A 72 -2.28 -1.67 -12.87
C VAL A 72 -3.51 -2.03 -13.69
N ALA A 73 -3.48 -1.73 -14.99
CA ALA A 73 -4.51 -2.16 -15.93
C ALA A 73 -4.18 -3.56 -16.46
N ASP A 74 -5.16 -4.46 -16.50
CA ASP A 74 -4.99 -5.75 -17.19
C ASP A 74 -4.98 -5.53 -18.71
N GLU A 75 -3.79 -5.40 -19.30
CA GLU A 75 -3.62 -5.27 -20.76
C GLU A 75 -4.07 -6.54 -21.53
N ASN A 76 -4.28 -7.65 -20.82
CA ASN A 76 -4.77 -8.91 -21.37
C ASN A 76 -6.30 -9.01 -21.49
N ALA A 77 -7.07 -7.98 -21.13
CA ALA A 77 -8.54 -7.98 -21.23
C ALA A 77 -9.10 -7.90 -22.67
N SER A 78 -8.30 -8.27 -23.68
CA SER A 78 -8.74 -8.41 -25.07
C SER A 78 -9.34 -9.82 -25.28
N GLY A 79 -10.56 -10.05 -24.79
CA GLY A 79 -11.47 -11.01 -25.42
C GLY A 79 -11.77 -12.34 -24.74
N VAL A 80 -11.38 -12.60 -23.48
CA VAL A 80 -11.94 -13.73 -22.71
C VAL A 80 -12.24 -13.26 -21.29
N ASP A 81 -13.50 -13.43 -20.86
CA ASP A 81 -14.04 -13.09 -19.53
C ASP A 81 -13.30 -13.81 -18.40
N LEU A 82 -12.12 -13.31 -18.04
CA LEU A 82 -11.49 -13.62 -16.78
C LEU A 82 -11.81 -12.46 -15.83
N ASN A 83 -12.54 -12.78 -14.75
CA ASN A 83 -12.87 -11.87 -13.64
C ASN A 83 -11.63 -11.55 -12.78
N THR A 84 -10.50 -11.28 -13.42
CA THR A 84 -9.26 -10.91 -12.74
C THR A 84 -9.23 -9.39 -12.59
N GLY A 85 -8.89 -8.91 -11.40
CA GLY A 85 -8.83 -7.48 -11.10
C GLY A 85 -10.14 -6.88 -10.58
N VAL A 86 -9.99 -5.75 -9.89
CA VAL A 86 -11.09 -4.95 -9.37
C VAL A 86 -12.00 -4.48 -10.51
N GLN A 87 -13.31 -4.73 -10.35
CA GLN A 87 -14.34 -4.37 -11.32
C GLN A 87 -14.71 -2.89 -11.21
N ILE A 88 -15.36 -2.37 -12.26
CA ILE A 88 -15.94 -1.02 -12.23
C ILE A 88 -17.12 -1.02 -11.24
N GLY A 89 -17.15 -0.08 -10.30
CA GLY A 89 -18.18 0.01 -9.25
C GLY A 89 -17.78 -0.57 -7.89
N ASP A 90 -16.65 -1.27 -7.81
CA ASP A 90 -16.15 -1.82 -6.53
C ASP A 90 -15.32 -0.81 -5.72
N GLY A 91 -15.08 0.40 -6.22
CA GLY A 91 -14.19 1.36 -5.56
C GLY A 91 -14.64 1.81 -4.18
N ALA A 92 -15.95 1.91 -3.91
CA ALA A 92 -16.43 2.20 -2.56
C ALA A 92 -15.96 1.13 -1.54
N THR A 93 -16.04 -0.14 -1.95
CA THR A 93 -15.52 -1.27 -1.17
C THR A 93 -14.00 -1.21 -1.06
N VAL A 94 -13.31 -0.86 -2.15
CA VAL A 94 -11.86 -0.69 -2.17
C VAL A 94 -11.41 0.34 -1.13
N ILE A 95 -12.05 1.51 -1.11
CA ILE A 95 -11.67 2.59 -0.21
C ILE A 95 -11.99 2.30 1.25
N LYS A 96 -13.13 1.66 1.52
CA LYS A 96 -13.44 1.20 2.87
C LYS A 96 -12.34 0.26 3.38
N HIS A 97 -11.96 -0.71 2.55
CA HIS A 97 -10.88 -1.65 2.87
C HIS A 97 -9.52 -0.96 3.03
N THR A 98 -9.20 0.04 2.20
CA THR A 98 -7.96 0.83 2.33
C THR A 98 -7.94 1.53 3.68
N THR A 99 -9.02 2.20 4.06
CA THR A 99 -9.13 2.92 5.33
C THR A 99 -9.00 1.97 6.53
N ASP A 100 -9.69 0.83 6.49
CA ASP A 100 -9.67 -0.19 7.55
C ASP A 100 -8.28 -0.82 7.72
N ILE A 101 -7.61 -1.19 6.62
CA ILE A 101 -6.27 -1.79 6.65
C ILE A 101 -5.24 -0.78 7.12
N VAL A 102 -5.29 0.45 6.58
CA VAL A 102 -4.35 1.51 6.97
C VAL A 102 -4.52 1.84 8.45
N GLY A 103 -5.75 1.91 8.98
CA GLY A 103 -6.02 2.07 10.41
C GLY A 103 -5.38 0.95 11.26
N LYS A 104 -5.70 -0.31 10.95
CA LYS A 104 -5.14 -1.48 11.66
C LYS A 104 -3.61 -1.57 11.58
N GLN A 105 -3.03 -1.30 10.41
CA GLN A 105 -1.58 -1.28 10.23
C GLN A 105 -0.94 -0.09 10.96
N THR A 106 -1.65 1.04 11.07
CA THR A 106 -1.21 2.22 11.83
C THR A 106 -1.08 1.86 13.30
N GLU A 107 -2.13 1.31 13.91
CA GLU A 107 -2.16 0.90 15.32
C GLU A 107 -1.09 -0.14 15.65
N LYS A 108 -1.01 -1.23 14.85
CA LYS A 108 -0.01 -2.28 15.04
C LYS A 108 1.42 -1.75 14.96
N THR A 109 1.68 -0.84 14.03
CA THR A 109 3.01 -0.25 13.86
C THR A 109 3.31 0.74 15.00
N ALA A 110 2.33 1.52 15.46
CA ALA A 110 2.46 2.43 16.61
C ALA A 110 2.83 1.67 17.90
N GLN A 111 2.13 0.56 18.18
CA GLN A 111 2.45 -0.31 19.32
C GLN A 111 3.89 -0.85 19.25
N LYS A 112 4.32 -1.29 18.06
CA LYS A 112 5.71 -1.77 17.85
C LYS A 112 6.76 -0.69 18.16
N TYR A 113 6.49 0.57 17.83
CA TYR A 113 7.39 1.68 18.17
C TYR A 113 7.47 1.92 19.68
N GLN A 114 6.34 1.88 20.39
CA GLN A 114 6.30 2.05 21.85
C GLN A 114 7.03 0.91 22.58
N THR A 115 6.83 -0.35 22.14
CA THR A 115 7.53 -1.51 22.72
C THR A 115 9.03 -1.50 22.43
N ALA A 116 9.46 -1.00 21.27
CA ALA A 116 10.88 -0.89 20.93
C ALA A 116 11.62 0.20 21.73
N SER A 117 10.95 1.29 22.12
CA SER A 117 11.51 2.33 23.00
C SER A 117 11.61 1.92 24.47
N SER A 118 10.92 0.86 24.90
CA SER A 118 10.98 0.30 26.27
C SER A 118 11.87 -0.95 26.40
N ALA A 119 12.38 -1.50 25.29
CA ALA A 119 13.16 -2.74 25.30
C ALA A 119 14.68 -2.47 25.38
N GLY A 120 15.12 -2.04 26.56
CA GLY A 120 16.49 -2.31 26.98
C GLY A 120 16.68 -3.82 27.15
N THR A 121 17.57 -4.40 26.35
CA THR A 121 18.28 -5.67 26.58
C THR A 121 17.43 -6.94 26.82
N SER A 122 17.19 -7.73 25.77
CA SER A 122 17.16 -9.19 25.93
C SER A 122 17.62 -9.90 24.64
N LEU A 123 18.88 -10.32 24.64
CA LEU A 123 19.43 -11.29 23.69
C LEU A 123 18.97 -12.67 24.12
N LEU A 124 18.07 -13.30 23.36
CA LEU A 124 17.86 -14.76 23.41
C LEU A 124 17.71 -15.28 21.96
N PRO A 125 18.57 -16.21 21.51
CA PRO A 125 18.50 -16.76 20.16
C PRO A 125 17.32 -17.72 19.98
N ASN A 126 16.57 -17.56 18.90
CA ASN A 126 15.50 -18.45 18.43
C ASN A 126 16.07 -19.76 17.86
N ALA A 127 16.75 -20.55 18.69
CA ALA A 127 17.48 -21.76 18.27
C ALA A 127 16.86 -23.10 18.76
N LEU A 128 15.58 -23.14 19.14
CA LEU A 128 14.95 -24.37 19.65
C LEU A 128 13.54 -24.70 19.12
N ALA A 129 13.08 -24.07 18.03
CA ALA A 129 11.76 -24.37 17.44
C ALA A 129 11.76 -25.55 16.42
N ALA A 130 12.90 -26.20 16.20
CA ALA A 130 13.06 -27.19 15.12
C ALA A 130 12.88 -28.66 15.54
N TYR A 131 12.52 -28.98 16.79
CA TYR A 131 12.59 -30.36 17.29
C TYR A 131 11.27 -31.10 17.53
N PHE A 132 10.10 -30.47 17.37
CA PHE A 132 8.82 -31.18 17.52
C PHE A 132 7.72 -30.59 16.62
N GLY A 133 7.38 -31.31 15.55
CA GLY A 133 6.04 -31.19 14.95
C GLY A 133 5.93 -31.40 13.44
N GLY A 134 5.34 -32.55 13.05
CA GLY A 134 4.48 -32.64 11.86
C GLY A 134 5.10 -33.36 10.66
N THR A 135 5.08 -34.69 10.63
CA THR A 135 4.09 -35.51 9.90
C THR A 135 4.14 -35.36 8.38
N ASP A 136 4.65 -36.43 7.75
CA ASP A 136 4.57 -36.70 6.32
C ASP A 136 3.14 -36.57 5.80
N SER A 137 2.97 -35.78 4.76
CA SER A 137 1.79 -35.83 3.88
C SER A 137 2.25 -35.63 2.46
N LYS A 138 2.59 -36.77 1.85
CA LYS A 138 2.77 -36.95 0.41
C LYS A 138 1.42 -36.73 -0.27
N ALA A 139 1.08 -35.49 -0.57
CA ALA A 139 -0.03 -35.12 -1.44
C ALA A 139 0.52 -34.66 -2.79
N ASN A 140 0.67 -35.63 -3.69
CA ASN A 140 0.92 -35.42 -5.10
C ASN A 140 -0.38 -34.87 -5.72
N SER A 141 -0.47 -33.56 -5.97
CA SER A 141 -1.48 -33.00 -6.87
C SER A 141 -0.80 -32.21 -7.97
N ARG A 142 -0.54 -32.90 -9.07
CA ARG A 142 -0.11 -32.33 -10.34
C ARG A 142 -1.31 -31.73 -11.05
N ASN A 143 -1.81 -30.60 -10.57
CA ASN A 143 -2.76 -29.77 -11.34
C ASN A 143 -2.27 -28.32 -11.29
N ASN A 144 -1.10 -28.07 -11.90
CA ASN A 144 -0.60 -26.72 -12.09
C ASN A 144 -1.29 -26.12 -13.33
N SER A 145 -2.55 -25.70 -13.14
CA SER A 145 -3.31 -25.00 -14.18
C SER A 145 -2.58 -23.71 -14.57
N VAL A 146 -2.79 -23.28 -15.81
CA VAL A 146 -2.22 -22.03 -16.33
C VAL A 146 -2.67 -20.82 -15.48
N ASP A 147 -3.86 -20.89 -14.89
CA ASP A 147 -4.47 -19.83 -14.09
C ASP A 147 -3.77 -19.63 -12.73
N ALA A 148 -3.36 -20.71 -12.06
CA ALA A 148 -2.61 -20.61 -10.80
C ALA A 148 -1.24 -19.94 -11.01
N ARG A 149 -0.60 -20.17 -12.16
CA ARG A 149 0.65 -19.51 -12.53
C ARG A 149 0.45 -18.03 -12.88
N ALA A 150 -0.65 -17.68 -13.53
CA ALA A 150 -0.98 -16.29 -13.87
C ALA A 150 -1.30 -15.47 -12.61
N LEU A 151 -2.08 -16.02 -11.68
CA LEU A 151 -2.36 -15.41 -10.37
C LEU A 151 -1.08 -15.21 -9.56
N SER A 152 -0.19 -16.21 -9.53
CA SER A 152 1.11 -16.09 -8.88
C SER A 152 1.98 -15.00 -9.50
N ARG A 153 1.89 -14.78 -10.83
CA ARG A 153 2.63 -13.71 -11.51
C ARG A 153 2.09 -12.32 -11.17
N SER A 154 0.77 -12.11 -11.26
CA SER A 154 0.16 -10.82 -10.93
C SER A 154 0.33 -10.49 -9.44
N GLU A 155 0.24 -11.49 -8.56
CA GLU A 155 0.54 -11.33 -7.14
C GLU A 155 2.01 -10.96 -6.89
N GLN A 156 2.95 -11.65 -7.53
CA GLN A 156 4.37 -11.33 -7.43
C GLN A 156 4.68 -9.92 -7.95
N GLU A 157 4.01 -9.49 -9.01
CA GLU A 157 4.12 -8.13 -9.54
C GLU A 157 3.59 -7.09 -8.55
N ARG A 158 2.42 -7.31 -7.93
CA ARG A 158 1.89 -6.43 -6.89
C ARG A 158 2.85 -6.29 -5.71
N ILE A 159 3.37 -7.41 -5.21
CA ILE A 159 4.30 -7.41 -4.07
C ILE A 159 5.58 -6.64 -4.43
N ARG A 160 6.15 -6.91 -5.61
CA ARG A 160 7.34 -6.21 -6.10
C ARG A 160 7.10 -4.71 -6.25
N ALA A 161 6.02 -4.31 -6.93
CA ALA A 161 5.68 -2.91 -7.13
C ALA A 161 5.44 -2.19 -5.79
N THR A 162 4.76 -2.85 -4.84
CA THR A 162 4.53 -2.30 -3.50
C THR A 162 5.86 -2.07 -2.78
N GLU A 163 6.79 -3.02 -2.86
CA GLU A 163 8.13 -2.91 -2.28
C GLU A 163 8.94 -1.77 -2.91
N ASP A 164 8.93 -1.65 -4.23
CA ASP A 164 9.67 -0.63 -4.98
C ASP A 164 9.16 0.80 -4.67
N ILE A 165 7.83 0.99 -4.65
CA ILE A 165 7.21 2.27 -4.26
C ILE A 165 7.51 2.55 -2.78
N SER A 166 7.39 1.53 -1.91
CA SER A 166 7.67 1.68 -0.47
C SER A 166 9.12 2.13 -0.23
N ASN A 167 10.09 1.51 -0.88
CA ASN A 167 11.50 1.85 -0.75
C ASN A 167 11.79 3.26 -1.26
N THR A 168 11.13 3.67 -2.35
CA THR A 168 11.18 5.04 -2.86
C THR A 168 10.62 6.03 -1.84
N CYS A 169 9.43 5.79 -1.29
CA CYS A 169 8.82 6.62 -0.26
C CYS A 169 9.71 6.71 0.99
N VAL A 170 10.27 5.59 1.48
CA VAL A 170 11.19 5.59 2.63
C VAL A 170 12.44 6.42 2.34
N ARG A 171 13.04 6.28 1.15
CA ARG A 171 14.22 7.07 0.73
C ARG A 171 13.91 8.56 0.71
N LEU A 172 12.75 8.98 0.21
CA LEU A 172 12.33 10.38 0.16
C LEU A 172 12.02 10.93 1.56
N LEU A 173 11.27 10.16 2.38
CA LEU A 173 10.95 10.53 3.74
C LEU A 173 12.18 10.71 4.62
N ARG A 174 13.26 9.94 4.39
CA ARG A 174 14.54 10.12 5.12
C ARG A 174 15.19 11.48 4.89
N LYS A 175 14.85 12.20 3.81
CA LYS A 175 15.35 13.54 3.52
C LYS A 175 14.58 14.65 4.25
N THR A 176 13.42 14.35 4.85
CA THR A 176 12.58 15.35 5.52
C THR A 176 12.70 15.19 7.04
N MET A 177 11.94 15.94 7.85
CA MET A 177 11.76 15.66 9.30
C MET A 177 10.27 15.49 9.66
N LEU A 178 9.45 15.24 8.65
CA LEU A 178 8.01 15.13 8.75
C LEU A 178 7.53 13.92 9.57
N GLN A 179 6.48 14.15 10.36
CA GLN A 179 5.70 13.14 11.07
C GLN A 179 4.45 12.80 10.26
N VAL A 180 4.55 11.80 9.40
CA VAL A 180 3.51 11.49 8.39
C VAL A 180 3.23 10.00 8.30
N ARG A 181 2.06 9.68 7.75
CA ARG A 181 1.67 8.33 7.35
C ARG A 181 1.60 8.26 5.83
N VAL A 182 2.22 7.24 5.25
CA VAL A 182 2.13 6.93 3.83
C VAL A 182 1.53 5.54 3.65
N ALA A 183 0.38 5.46 3.00
CA ALA A 183 -0.23 4.21 2.56
C ALA A 183 0.15 3.97 1.10
N VAL A 184 0.92 2.92 0.85
CA VAL A 184 1.29 2.46 -0.49
C VAL A 184 0.32 1.35 -0.86
N GLU A 185 -0.34 1.50 -2.00
CA GLU A 185 -1.33 0.54 -2.46
C GLU A 185 -1.15 0.26 -3.96
N VAL A 186 -1.07 -1.03 -4.31
CA VAL A 186 -1.02 -1.49 -5.69
C VAL A 186 -2.28 -2.32 -5.97
N ILE A 187 -3.02 -1.93 -7.00
CA ILE A 187 -4.34 -2.49 -7.34
C ILE A 187 -4.30 -2.93 -8.80
N HIS A 188 -4.56 -4.21 -9.05
CA HIS A 188 -4.93 -4.65 -10.40
C HIS A 188 -6.41 -4.38 -10.63
N CYS A 189 -6.72 -3.69 -11.71
CA CYS A 189 -8.09 -3.26 -12.00
C CYS A 189 -8.37 -3.23 -13.50
N LYS A 190 -9.65 -3.33 -13.85
CA LYS A 190 -10.06 -3.21 -15.26
C LYS A 190 -9.96 -1.78 -15.78
N SER A 191 -10.21 -0.79 -14.92
CA SER A 191 -10.19 0.62 -15.31
C SER A 191 -9.55 1.50 -14.23
N PRO A 192 -8.26 1.86 -14.39
CA PRO A 192 -7.58 2.78 -13.48
C PRO A 192 -8.28 4.13 -13.31
N LYS A 193 -8.90 4.64 -14.38
CA LYS A 193 -9.63 5.92 -14.34
C LYS A 193 -10.81 5.85 -13.37
N HIS A 194 -11.67 4.84 -13.49
CA HIS A 194 -12.84 4.68 -12.62
C HIS A 194 -12.42 4.40 -11.18
N LEU A 195 -11.40 3.56 -10.99
CA LEU A 195 -10.84 3.28 -9.68
C LEU A 195 -10.34 4.56 -8.99
N LEU A 196 -9.61 5.42 -9.70
CA LEU A 196 -9.11 6.67 -9.14
C LEU A 196 -10.25 7.67 -8.87
N THR A 197 -11.26 7.77 -9.73
CA THR A 197 -12.41 8.66 -9.46
C THR A 197 -13.18 8.20 -8.23
N GLU A 198 -13.43 6.90 -8.09
CA GLU A 198 -14.09 6.33 -6.90
C GLU A 198 -13.21 6.50 -5.66
N ALA A 199 -11.88 6.44 -5.81
CA ALA A 199 -10.94 6.72 -4.74
C ALA A 199 -10.99 8.17 -4.26
N ILE A 200 -11.14 9.12 -5.18
CA ILE A 200 -11.28 10.54 -4.86
C ILE A 200 -12.56 10.78 -4.07
N ASP A 201 -13.68 10.21 -4.53
CA ASP A 201 -14.98 10.35 -3.88
C ASP A 201 -14.98 9.74 -2.47
N GLY A 202 -14.32 8.59 -2.29
CA GLY A 202 -14.30 7.89 -1.00
C GLY A 202 -13.27 8.44 0.01
N LEU A 203 -12.12 8.92 -0.46
CA LEU A 203 -11.06 9.42 0.43
C LEU A 203 -11.19 10.92 0.72
N GLU A 204 -11.81 11.68 -0.18
CA GLU A 204 -11.88 13.14 -0.19
C GLU A 204 -10.50 13.78 0.04
N PRO A 205 -9.49 13.49 -0.80
CA PRO A 205 -8.16 14.06 -0.64
C PRO A 205 -8.19 15.58 -0.86
N THR A 206 -7.37 16.30 -0.12
CA THR A 206 -7.17 17.75 -0.27
C THR A 206 -6.55 18.09 -1.63
N LEU A 207 -5.68 17.22 -2.15
CA LEU A 207 -5.09 17.36 -3.48
C LEU A 207 -4.76 15.98 -4.04
N VAL A 208 -4.99 15.83 -5.35
CA VAL A 208 -4.64 14.66 -6.14
C VAL A 208 -3.51 15.03 -7.09
N ILE A 209 -2.48 14.19 -7.16
CA ILE A 209 -1.32 14.35 -8.05
C ILE A 209 -1.25 13.13 -8.94
N LEU A 210 -1.18 13.35 -10.25
CA LEU A 210 -0.98 12.28 -11.24
C LEU A 210 0.48 12.27 -11.69
N GLY A 211 1.22 11.28 -11.20
CA GLY A 211 2.55 10.93 -11.68
C GLY A 211 2.44 9.78 -12.67
N SER A 212 2.46 10.10 -13.96
CA SER A 212 2.38 9.09 -15.03
C SER A 212 3.27 9.48 -16.20
N ARG A 213 3.86 8.48 -16.86
CA ARG A 213 4.58 8.66 -18.13
C ARG A 213 3.63 8.62 -19.34
N GLY A 214 2.34 8.47 -19.12
CA GLY A 214 1.31 8.31 -20.17
C GLY A 214 1.41 6.99 -20.95
N ARG A 215 2.24 6.05 -20.46
CA ARG A 215 2.40 4.70 -21.03
C ARG A 215 1.38 3.71 -20.48
N SER A 216 0.86 3.97 -19.27
CA SER A 216 -0.25 3.23 -18.68
C SER A 216 -1.60 3.78 -19.17
N ALA A 217 -2.70 3.13 -18.79
CA ALA A 217 -4.06 3.60 -19.10
C ALA A 217 -4.38 4.98 -18.46
N LEU A 218 -3.54 5.46 -17.53
CA LEU A 218 -3.64 6.79 -16.95
C LEU A 218 -2.76 7.76 -17.75
N LYS A 219 -3.41 8.61 -18.54
CA LYS A 219 -2.76 9.75 -19.20
C LYS A 219 -3.11 11.02 -18.41
N GLY A 220 -2.09 11.81 -18.09
CA GLY A 220 -2.24 13.13 -17.47
C GLY A 220 -2.87 14.14 -18.40
#